data_AF-A0A7Y0S2J5-F1
#
_entry.id   AF-A0A7Y0S2J5-F1
#
_cell.length_a   1.000
_cell.length_b   1.000
_cell.length_c   1.000
_cell.angle_alpha   90.00
_cell.angle_beta   90.00
_cell.angle_gamma   90.00
#
_symmetry.space_group_name_H-M   'P 1'
#
loop_
_entity.id
_entity.type
_entity.pdbx_description
1 polymer ?
#
loop_
_entity_poly.entity_id
_entity_poly.type
_entity_poly.pdbx_seq_one_letter_code
_entity_poly.pdbx_strand_id
1 'polypeptide(L)' 'SRKICCACLDWSERRFHLGGYVGAALFSLYESKGWLTRHLGYREVTITEKGYAAFKTHFHI' A
#
# COMPACT_ATOMS: atom_id res chain seq x y z
N SER A 1 -2.23 -5.13 -20.39
CA SER A 1 -1.03 -4.40 -19.93
C SER A 1 -1.42 -3.53 -18.74
N ARG A 2 -0.77 -3.67 -17.57
CA ARG A 2 -0.97 -2.75 -16.44
C ARG A 2 -0.18 -1.47 -16.74
N LYS A 3 -0.72 -0.28 -16.46
CA LYS A 3 0.06 0.96 -16.58
C LYS A 3 1.26 0.92 -15.62
N ILE A 4 2.38 1.55 -15.97
CA ILE A 4 3.56 1.63 -15.09
C ILE A 4 3.17 2.27 -13.75
N CYS A 5 2.55 3.45 -13.81
CA CYS A 5 2.02 4.18 -12.68
C CYS A 5 0.70 4.85 -13.10
N CYS A 6 -0.29 4.89 -12.20
CA CYS A 6 -1.51 5.66 -12.41
C CYS A 6 -2.18 6.01 -11.07
N ALA A 7 -3.00 7.06 -11.07
CA ALA A 7 -3.97 7.29 -10.01
C ALA A 7 -5.06 6.21 -10.08
N CYS A 8 -5.20 5.41 -9.03
CA CYS A 8 -6.24 4.38 -8.91
C CYS A 8 -7.25 4.83 -7.87
N LEU A 9 -8.53 4.85 -8.23
CA LEU A 9 -9.59 5.29 -7.32
C LEU A 9 -9.90 4.16 -6.32
N ASP A 10 -9.73 4.44 -5.03
CA ASP A 10 -10.31 3.63 -3.97
C ASP A 10 -11.82 3.95 -3.89
N TRP A 11 -12.65 2.94 -4.11
CA TRP A 11 -14.11 3.10 -4.11
C TRP A 11 -14.69 3.27 -2.70
N SER A 12 -14.02 2.72 -1.68
CA SER A 12 -14.44 2.81 -0.28
C SER A 12 -14.09 4.18 0.29
N GLU A 13 -12.84 4.62 0.13
CA GLU A 13 -12.37 5.91 0.66
C GLU A 13 -12.69 7.09 -0.26
N ARG A 14 -13.10 6.83 -1.52
CA ARG A 14 -13.32 7.83 -2.57
C ARG A 14 -12.10 8.73 -2.79
N ARG A 15 -10.91 8.13 -2.69
CA ARG A 15 -9.62 8.82 -2.81
C ARG A 15 -8.73 8.10 -3.81
N PHE A 16 -7.92 8.86 -4.53
CA PHE A 16 -6.93 8.28 -5.42
C PHE A 16 -5.71 7.81 -4.63
N HIS A 17 -5.28 6.58 -4.89
CA HIS A 17 -4.03 6.01 -4.40
C HIS A 17 -3.11 5.65 -5.57
N LEU A 18 -1.86 5.32 -5.24
CA LEU A 18 -0.88 4.87 -6.22
C LEU A 18 -1.27 3.48 -6.75
N GLY A 19 -1.49 3.40 -8.06
CA GLY A 19 -1.82 2.17 -8.78
C GLY A 19 -0.80 1.82 -9.88
N GLY A 20 -1.14 0.83 -10.69
CA GLY A 20 -0.25 0.33 -11.73
C GLY A 20 0.79 -0.68 -11.22
N TYR A 21 1.85 -0.90 -11.99
CA TYR A 21 2.97 -1.76 -11.60
C TYR A 21 3.67 -1.25 -10.34
N VAL A 22 3.91 0.06 -10.23
CA VAL A 22 4.59 0.65 -9.06
C VAL A 22 3.79 0.43 -7.78
N GLY A 23 2.48 0.71 -7.78
CA GLY A 23 1.63 0.49 -6.61
C GLY A 23 1.63 -0.98 -6.15
N ALA A 24 1.53 -1.92 -7.10
CA ALA A 24 1.59 -3.35 -6.79
C ALA A 24 2.96 -3.77 -6.23
N ALA A 25 4.06 -3.25 -6.79
CA ALA A 25 5.41 -3.57 -6.33
C ALA A 25 5.68 -3.05 -4.91
N LEU A 26 5.28 -1.81 -4.61
CA LEU A 26 5.40 -1.24 -3.26
C LEU A 26 4.56 -2.03 -2.25
N PHE A 27 3.33 -2.39 -2.62
CA PHE A 27 2.48 -3.20 -1.76
C PHE A 27 3.14 -4.55 -1.41
N SER A 28 3.64 -5.29 -2.40
CA SER A 28 4.37 -6.54 -2.17
C SER A 28 5.62 -6.34 -1.33
N LEU A 29 6.37 -5.26 -1.55
CA LEU A 29 7.55 -4.94 -0.75
C LEU A 29 7.17 -4.69 0.71
N TYR A 30 6.18 -3.85 0.97
CA TYR A 30 5.76 -3.51 2.32
C TYR A 30 5.18 -4.71 3.07
N GLU A 31 4.41 -5.55 2.39
CA GLU A 31 3.94 -6.83 2.92
C GLU A 31 5.11 -7.76 3.26
N SER A 32 6.07 -7.95 2.35
CA SER A 32 7.25 -8.81 2.61
C SER A 32 8.13 -8.32 3.76
N LYS A 33 8.17 -7.00 4.00
CA LYS A 33 8.89 -6.40 5.13
C LYS A 33 8.09 -6.46 6.44
N GLY A 34 6.84 -6.89 6.40
CA GLY A 34 5.93 -6.89 7.54
C GLY A 34 5.48 -5.50 7.97
N TRP A 35 5.50 -4.52 7.06
CA TRP A 35 5.00 -3.16 7.32
C TRP A 35 3.47 -3.09 7.20
N LEU A 36 2.91 -3.99 6.40
CA LEU A 36 1.47 -4.14 6.20
C LEU A 36 1.08 -5.61 6.43
N THR A 37 -0.12 -5.84 6.93
CA THR A 37 -0.77 -7.17 6.98
C THR A 37 -2.12 -7.13 6.28
N ARG A 38 -2.45 -8.22 5.57
CA ARG A 38 -3.76 -8.38 4.93
C ARG A 38 -4.76 -9.03 5.88
N HIS A 39 -6.02 -8.68 5.65
CA HIS A 39 -7.17 -9.36 6.26
C HIS A 39 -7.75 -10.38 5.28
N LEU A 40 -7.86 -11.64 5.69
CA LEU A 40 -8.41 -12.69 4.84
C LEU A 40 -9.88 -12.37 4.49
N GLY A 41 -10.19 -12.36 3.20
CA GLY A 41 -11.53 -12.04 2.70
C GLY A 41 -11.81 -10.56 2.46
N TYR A 42 -10.90 -9.66 2.88
CA TYR A 42 -11.04 -8.21 2.70
C TYR A 42 -9.93 -7.66 1.81
N ARG A 43 -10.15 -6.45 1.26
CA ARG A 43 -9.16 -5.73 0.44
C ARG A 43 -8.35 -4.71 1.23
N GLU A 44 -8.71 -4.50 2.49
CA GLU A 44 -8.01 -3.60 3.39
C GLU A 44 -6.72 -4.23 3.95
N VAL A 45 -5.83 -3.37 4.43
CA VAL A 45 -4.62 -3.77 5.13
C VAL A 45 -4.44 -2.96 6.41
N THR A 46 -3.80 -3.56 7.39
CA THR A 46 -3.39 -2.85 8.60
C THR A 46 -1.91 -2.50 8.50
N ILE A 47 -1.58 -1.24 8.80
CA ILE A 47 -0.21 -0.81 9.02
C ILE A 47 0.24 -1.32 10.39
N THR A 48 1.33 -2.08 10.44
CA THR A 48 1.90 -2.58 11.69
C THR A 48 2.68 -1.49 12.41
N GLU A 49 3.02 -1.69 13.69
CA GLU A 49 3.91 -0.76 14.42
C GLU A 49 5.26 -0.58 13.70
N LYS A 50 5.81 -1.68 13.16
CA LYS A 50 7.00 -1.66 12.31
C LYS A 50 6.78 -0.83 11.04
N GLY A 51 5.60 -0.94 10.44
CA GLY A 51 5.20 -0.14 9.29
C GLY A 51 5.16 1.35 9.59
N TYR A 52 4.52 1.76 10.69
CA TYR A 52 4.50 3.18 11.12
C TYR A 52 5.93 3.72 11.35
N ALA A 53 6.78 2.98 12.05
CA ALA A 53 8.17 3.39 12.27
C ALA A 53 8.94 3.55 10.95
N ALA A 54 8.74 2.61 10.02
CA ALA A 54 9.37 2.67 8.70
C ALA A 54 8.85 3.82 7.84
N PHE A 55 7.53 4.06 7.84
CA PHE A 55 6.94 5.15 7.08
C PHE A 55 7.38 6.51 7.59
N LYS A 56 7.47 6.68 8.91
CA LYS A 56 8.07 7.87 9.53
C LYS A 56 9.52 8.09 9.10
N THR A 57 10.30 7.01 9.00
CA THR A 57 11.73 7.08 8.66
C THR A 57 11.96 7.39 7.18
N HIS A 58 11.20 6.75 6.28
CA HIS A 58 11.47 6.81 4.84
C HIS A 58 10.63 7.82 4.07
N PHE A 59 9.44 8.16 4.59
CA PHE A 59 8.49 9.04 3.93
C PHE A 59 8.11 10.26 4.78
N HIS A 60 8.58 10.33 6.02
CA HIS A 60 8.26 11.41 6.96
C HIS A 60 6.75 11.60 7.21
N ILE A 61 6.01 10.48 7.19
CA ILE A 61 4.58 10.39 7.50
C ILE A 61 4.32 9.61 8.79
#